data_AF-R7Z5P5-F1
#
_entry.id   AF-R7Z5P5-F1
#
_cell.length_a   1.000
_cell.length_b   1.000
_cell.length_c   1.000
_cell.angle_alpha   90.00
_cell.angle_beta   90.00
_cell.angle_gamma   90.00
#
_symmetry.space_group_name_H-M   'P 1'
#
loop_
_entity.id
_entity.type
_entity.pdbx_description
1 polymer ?
#
loop_
_entity_poly.entity_id
_entity_poly.type
_entity_poly.pdbx_seq_one_letter_code
_entity_poly.pdbx_strand_id
1 'polypeptide(L)'
;GSYSLPLFLDEVVTNCTSNPATWACYPYTTYADSPTNSRATFQWIISSTDSSSQPSENSYIISSTPNPLTLSIPPTPLRLDFPGLPNEAFSFWLYLPKEVTPRVAITDDGGAATCYYARTTFEATLYTKMPREYPPASESGGAGEAFPEWPFAVSVRQVAGGDGGTPECYRMVDGRRGERVEGITAGEMDGVRGACGCSYKNYLAVDW
;
A
#
# COMPACT_ATOMS: atom_id res chain seq x y z
N GLY A 1 6.76 17.90 8.13
CA GLY A 1 5.39 18.45 8.03
C GLY A 1 4.42 17.35 7.68
N SER A 2 3.16 17.69 7.43
CA SER A 2 2.13 16.78 6.93
C SER A 2 2.01 16.93 5.41
N TYR A 3 1.84 15.82 4.69
CA TYR A 3 1.83 15.77 3.23
C TYR A 3 0.73 14.86 2.69
N SER A 4 0.13 15.29 1.58
CA SER A 4 -0.70 14.45 0.72
C SER A 4 0.19 13.81 -0.34
N LEU A 5 0.09 12.50 -0.53
CA LEU A 5 0.85 11.75 -1.52
C LEU A 5 -0.14 11.07 -2.47
N PRO A 6 -0.52 11.72 -3.58
CA PRO A 6 -1.37 11.12 -4.59
C PRO A 6 -0.55 10.08 -5.36
N LEU A 7 -0.84 8.81 -5.12
CA LEU A 7 -0.27 7.66 -5.84
C LEU A 7 -1.36 6.99 -6.66
N PHE A 8 -0.97 6.10 -7.56
CA PHE A 8 -1.91 5.38 -8.41
C PHE A 8 -1.56 3.91 -8.38
N LEU A 9 -2.61 3.08 -8.27
CA LEU A 9 -2.45 1.64 -8.29
C LEU A 9 -1.90 1.21 -9.64
N ASP A 10 -0.68 0.69 -9.66
CA ASP A 10 0.06 0.33 -10.87
C ASP A 10 -0.11 -1.16 -11.18
N GLU A 11 0.08 -2.01 -10.17
CA GLU A 11 0.08 -3.47 -10.33
C GLU A 11 -0.65 -4.16 -9.17
N VAL A 12 -1.33 -5.26 -9.49
CA VAL A 12 -2.01 -6.15 -8.55
C VAL A 12 -1.60 -7.58 -8.81
N VAL A 13 -1.07 -8.25 -7.79
CA VAL A 13 -0.77 -9.70 -7.82
C VAL A 13 -1.69 -10.38 -6.79
N THR A 14 -2.36 -11.48 -7.17
CA THR A 14 -3.37 -12.16 -6.33
C THR A 14 -3.06 -13.64 -6.06
N ASN A 15 -1.88 -14.11 -6.43
CA ASN A 15 -1.52 -15.54 -6.41
C ASN A 15 -1.17 -16.09 -5.00
N CYS A 16 -1.46 -15.38 -3.91
CA CYS A 16 -1.18 -15.87 -2.56
C CYS A 16 -2.12 -16.97 -2.08
N THR A 17 -3.27 -17.19 -2.72
CA THR A 17 -4.23 -18.23 -2.33
C THR A 17 -4.77 -18.98 -3.54
N SER A 18 -5.50 -20.07 -3.30
CA SER A 18 -6.29 -20.76 -4.32
C SER A 18 -7.46 -19.92 -4.87
N ASN A 19 -7.84 -18.83 -4.20
CA ASN A 19 -8.93 -17.95 -4.62
C ASN A 19 -8.45 -16.49 -4.70
N PRO A 20 -8.19 -15.94 -5.90
CA PRO A 20 -7.62 -14.61 -6.03
C PRO A 20 -8.50 -13.48 -5.44
N ALA A 21 -9.80 -13.74 -5.22
CA ALA A 21 -10.70 -12.77 -4.60
C ALA A 21 -10.40 -12.52 -3.12
N THR A 22 -9.56 -13.34 -2.48
CA THR A 22 -9.12 -13.12 -1.09
C THR A 22 -8.13 -11.97 -0.97
N TRP A 23 -7.63 -11.41 -2.09
CA TRP A 23 -6.76 -10.23 -2.10
C TRP A 23 -7.39 -9.10 -2.92
N ALA A 24 -7.26 -7.87 -2.45
CA ALA A 24 -7.71 -6.71 -3.19
C ALA A 24 -6.89 -5.46 -2.86
N CYS A 25 -6.72 -4.62 -3.88
CA CYS A 25 -5.99 -3.36 -3.81
C CYS A 25 -6.94 -2.23 -4.15
N TYR A 26 -7.14 -1.29 -3.24
CA TYR A 26 -7.88 -0.05 -3.53
C TYR A 26 -7.09 0.77 -4.56
N PRO A 27 -7.74 1.56 -5.44
CA PRO A 27 -9.19 1.70 -5.65
C PRO A 27 -9.75 0.65 -6.60
N TYR A 28 -9.09 -0.51 -6.72
CA TYR A 28 -9.56 -1.69 -7.45
C TYR A 28 -9.57 -1.52 -8.97
N THR A 29 -8.86 -0.49 -9.45
CA THR A 29 -8.65 -0.17 -10.86
C THR A 29 -7.20 0.21 -11.02
N THR A 30 -6.47 -0.41 -11.95
CA THR A 30 -5.07 -0.05 -12.18
C THR A 30 -4.95 1.21 -13.03
N TYR A 31 -3.78 1.84 -13.02
CA TYR A 31 -3.49 3.02 -13.82
C TYR A 31 -3.61 2.72 -15.32
N ALA A 32 -3.22 1.51 -15.74
CA ALA A 32 -3.39 1.03 -17.10
C ALA A 32 -4.87 0.94 -17.52
N ASP A 33 -5.76 0.57 -16.59
CA ASP A 33 -7.20 0.49 -16.84
C ASP A 33 -7.87 1.88 -16.84
N SER A 34 -7.52 2.72 -15.86
CA SER A 34 -8.06 4.06 -15.73
C SER A 34 -7.16 4.95 -14.86
N PRO A 35 -6.44 5.92 -15.46
CA PRO A 35 -5.64 6.89 -14.71
C PRO A 35 -6.46 7.66 -13.67
N THR A 36 -7.70 8.05 -13.99
CA THR A 36 -8.56 8.80 -13.07
C THR A 36 -9.04 7.96 -11.89
N ASN A 37 -9.45 6.71 -12.13
CA ASN A 37 -10.05 5.85 -11.10
C ASN A 37 -9.02 5.03 -10.32
N SER A 38 -7.73 5.10 -10.66
CA SER A 38 -6.63 4.38 -9.98
C SER A 38 -5.97 5.17 -8.85
N ARG A 39 -6.35 6.44 -8.65
CA ARG A 39 -5.78 7.33 -7.63
C ARG A 39 -6.08 6.85 -6.21
N ALA A 40 -5.04 6.80 -5.38
CA ALA A 40 -5.09 6.62 -3.94
C ALA A 40 -4.20 7.69 -3.27
N THR A 41 -4.81 8.54 -2.45
CA THR A 41 -4.08 9.57 -1.71
C THR A 41 -3.71 9.08 -0.32
N PHE A 42 -2.40 9.05 -0.03
CA PHE A 42 -1.87 8.78 1.31
C PHE A 42 -1.66 10.09 2.06
N GLN A 43 -1.88 10.08 3.36
CA GLN A 43 -1.73 11.26 4.22
C GLN A 43 -0.71 10.96 5.31
N TRP A 44 0.50 11.48 5.14
CA TRP A 44 1.64 11.15 6.00
C TRP A 44 2.20 12.36 6.73
N ILE A 45 2.70 12.12 7.93
CA ILE A 45 3.35 13.11 8.77
C ILE A 45 4.82 12.70 8.85
N ILE A 46 5.70 13.62 8.45
CA ILE A 46 7.15 13.46 8.52
C ILE A 46 7.68 14.45 9.56
N SER A 47 8.32 13.96 10.61
CA SER A 47 8.90 14.78 11.68
C SER A 47 10.39 14.52 11.81
N SER A 48 11.18 15.57 12.05
CA SER A 48 12.60 15.43 12.37
C SER A 48 12.77 14.88 13.78
N THR A 49 13.69 13.94 13.96
CA THR A 49 14.15 13.46 15.28
C THR A 49 15.33 14.27 15.81
N ASP A 50 15.99 15.02 14.92
CA ASP A 50 17.12 15.88 15.24
C ASP A 50 16.79 17.36 14.95
N SER A 51 17.45 18.24 15.70
CA SER A 51 17.48 19.68 15.46
C SER A 51 18.61 20.12 14.52
N SER A 52 19.50 19.19 14.14
CA SER A 52 20.59 19.46 13.20
C SER A 52 20.06 19.76 11.80
N SER A 53 20.76 20.64 11.09
CA SER A 53 20.37 21.15 9.77
C SER A 53 20.82 20.25 8.61
N GLN A 54 21.39 19.07 8.90
CA GLN A 54 21.86 18.12 7.91
C GLN A 54 21.14 16.78 8.09
N PRO A 55 20.43 16.29 7.07
CA PRO A 55 19.75 15.01 7.17
C PRO A 55 20.78 13.88 7.26
N SER A 56 20.71 13.06 8.31
CA SER A 56 21.46 11.82 8.46
C SER A 56 20.52 10.62 8.48
N GLU A 57 21.07 9.40 8.51
CA GLU A 57 20.27 8.18 8.62
C GLU A 57 19.40 8.23 9.90
N ASN A 58 18.11 7.92 9.78
CA ASN A 58 17.14 7.96 10.88
C ASN A 58 16.88 9.35 11.50
N SER A 59 17.28 10.45 10.84
CA SER A 59 16.95 11.82 11.27
C SER A 59 15.46 12.18 11.10
N TYR A 60 14.68 11.32 10.45
CA TYR A 60 13.24 11.53 10.26
C TYR A 60 12.43 10.32 10.68
N ILE A 61 11.23 10.60 11.15
CA ILE A 61 10.19 9.62 11.44
C ILE A 61 9.00 9.91 10.53
N ILE A 62 8.37 8.85 10.03
CA ILE A 62 7.10 8.89 9.32
C ILE A 62 5.99 8.23 10.11
N SER A 63 4.78 8.80 10.02
CA SER A 63 3.54 8.21 10.51
C SER A 63 2.39 8.57 9.58
N SER A 64 1.23 7.96 9.74
CA SER A 64 0.04 8.32 8.94
C SER A 64 -1.15 8.67 9.82
N THR A 65 -2.07 9.45 9.26
CA THR A 65 -3.45 9.48 9.77
C THR A 65 -4.20 8.26 9.25
N PRO A 66 -5.32 7.86 9.90
CA PRO A 66 -6.24 6.89 9.33
C PRO A 66 -6.62 7.30 7.90
N ASN A 67 -6.60 6.36 6.96
CA ASN A 67 -6.86 6.61 5.54
C ASN A 67 -7.73 5.47 4.96
N PRO A 68 -8.27 5.62 3.73
CA PRO A 68 -9.17 4.63 3.12
C PRO A 68 -8.59 3.22 2.95
N LEU A 69 -7.27 3.07 3.05
CA LEU A 69 -6.58 1.79 3.05
C LEU A 69 -6.56 1.13 4.43
N THR A 70 -7.20 1.76 5.43
CA THR A 70 -7.14 1.42 6.87
C THR A 70 -5.72 1.31 7.41
N LEU A 71 -4.74 1.91 6.72
CA LEU A 71 -3.34 1.89 7.12
C LEU A 71 -3.11 2.96 8.19
N SER A 72 -2.85 2.53 9.41
CA SER A 72 -2.28 3.38 10.46
C SER A 72 -0.80 3.03 10.61
N ILE A 73 0.07 3.86 10.04
CA ILE A 73 1.51 3.70 10.13
C ILE A 73 1.95 4.30 11.47
N PRO A 74 2.44 3.48 12.42
CA PRO A 74 3.02 4.00 13.65
C PRO A 74 4.29 4.82 13.35
N PRO A 75 4.76 5.67 14.28
CA PRO A 75 6.04 6.36 14.15
C PRO A 75 7.17 5.38 13.77
N THR A 76 7.65 5.50 12.53
CA THR A 76 8.64 4.60 11.93
C THR A 76 9.84 5.42 11.44
N PRO A 77 11.08 5.05 11.79
CA PRO A 77 12.26 5.77 11.31
C PRO A 77 12.42 5.61 9.79
N LEU A 78 12.83 6.69 9.13
CA LEU A 78 13.18 6.71 7.72
C LEU A 78 14.68 6.49 7.54
N ARG A 79 15.04 5.57 6.65
CA ARG A 79 16.42 5.39 6.17
C ARG A 79 16.67 6.33 5.00
N LEU A 80 17.79 7.04 5.02
CA LEU A 80 18.24 7.85 3.89
C LEU A 80 19.05 6.98 2.93
N ASP A 81 18.54 6.79 1.73
CA ASP A 81 19.17 6.06 0.65
C ASP A 81 19.78 7.04 -0.37
N PHE A 82 20.95 6.69 -0.88
CA PHE A 82 21.65 7.44 -1.95
C PHE A 82 21.84 8.95 -1.66
N PRO A 83 22.37 9.33 -0.48
CA PRO A 83 22.53 10.74 -0.11
C PRO A 83 23.38 11.49 -1.14
N GLY A 84 22.91 12.66 -1.55
CA GLY A 84 23.57 13.52 -2.54
C GLY A 84 23.26 13.16 -4.00
N LEU A 85 22.78 11.96 -4.31
CA LEU A 85 22.56 11.51 -5.68
C LEU A 85 21.18 11.93 -6.25
N PRO A 86 20.96 11.89 -7.58
CA PRO A 86 19.66 12.20 -8.19
C PRO A 86 18.52 11.27 -7.73
N ASN A 87 18.86 10.05 -7.33
CA ASN A 87 17.94 9.04 -6.81
C ASN A 87 17.89 9.02 -5.26
N GLU A 88 18.34 10.09 -4.60
CA GLU A 88 18.22 10.25 -3.15
C GLU A 88 16.76 10.07 -2.71
N ALA A 89 16.57 9.23 -1.69
CA ALA A 89 15.25 8.87 -1.21
C ALA A 89 15.25 8.54 0.28
N PHE A 90 14.10 8.71 0.91
CA PHE A 90 13.81 8.09 2.19
C PHE A 90 13.05 6.80 1.98
N SER A 91 13.45 5.72 2.65
CA SER A 91 12.70 4.46 2.64
C SER A 91 12.38 3.97 4.04
N PHE A 92 11.30 3.19 4.14
CA PHE A 92 10.96 2.45 5.32
C PHE A 92 10.17 1.20 4.95
N TRP A 93 10.11 0.27 5.90
CA TRP A 93 9.25 -0.88 5.80
C TRP A 93 8.75 -1.29 7.19
N LEU A 94 7.58 -1.90 7.24
CA LEU A 94 7.00 -2.46 8.46
C LEU A 94 6.00 -3.56 8.13
N TYR A 95 5.55 -4.29 9.15
CA TYR A 95 4.43 -5.21 9.04
C TYR A 95 3.15 -4.54 9.51
N LEU A 96 2.10 -4.62 8.69
CA LEU A 96 0.76 -4.14 9.01
C LEU A 96 -0.27 -5.26 8.77
N PRO A 97 -1.31 -5.37 9.60
CA PRO A 97 -2.45 -6.20 9.26
C PRO A 97 -3.21 -5.59 8.08
N LYS A 98 -3.83 -6.43 7.26
CA LYS A 98 -4.70 -6.00 6.17
C LYS A 98 -5.98 -6.82 6.18
N GLU A 99 -7.10 -6.12 6.08
CA GLU A 99 -8.41 -6.72 5.89
C GLU A 99 -8.84 -6.57 4.43
N VAL A 100 -9.41 -7.63 3.88
CA VAL A 100 -9.94 -7.65 2.52
C VAL A 100 -11.37 -8.13 2.56
N THR A 101 -12.29 -7.32 2.04
CA THR A 101 -13.64 -7.76 1.74
C THR A 101 -13.70 -8.13 0.26
N PRO A 102 -13.81 -9.42 -0.09
CA PRO A 102 -13.92 -9.87 -1.47
C PRO A 102 -15.10 -9.20 -2.17
N ARG A 103 -14.92 -8.83 -3.44
CA ARG A 103 -15.96 -8.23 -4.29
C ARG A 103 -16.87 -9.26 -4.96
N VAL A 104 -16.45 -10.52 -4.91
CA VAL A 104 -17.21 -11.67 -5.40
C VAL A 104 -17.40 -12.65 -4.24
N ALA A 105 -18.47 -13.43 -4.29
CA ALA A 105 -18.74 -14.43 -3.28
C ALA A 105 -17.60 -15.46 -3.23
N ILE A 106 -17.11 -15.74 -2.02
CA ILE A 106 -16.12 -16.79 -1.75
C ILE A 106 -16.70 -17.90 -0.85
N THR A 107 -18.01 -17.87 -0.61
CA THR A 107 -18.74 -18.83 0.21
C THR A 107 -19.83 -19.49 -0.66
N ASP A 108 -20.15 -20.75 -0.37
CA ASP A 108 -21.10 -21.53 -1.17
C ASP A 108 -22.52 -20.96 -1.18
N ASP A 109 -22.89 -20.25 -0.12
CA ASP A 109 -24.18 -19.60 0.08
C ASP A 109 -24.24 -18.17 -0.46
N GLY A 110 -23.16 -17.67 -1.06
CA GLY A 110 -23.09 -16.31 -1.59
C GLY A 110 -23.00 -15.20 -0.53
N GLY A 111 -22.77 -15.56 0.73
CA GLY A 111 -22.66 -14.63 1.85
C GLY A 111 -21.43 -13.73 1.78
N ALA A 112 -21.50 -12.59 2.48
CA ALA A 112 -20.37 -11.70 2.63
C ALA A 112 -19.26 -12.36 3.47
N ALA A 113 -18.01 -12.07 3.14
CA ALA A 113 -16.85 -12.56 3.87
C ALA A 113 -15.81 -11.45 4.05
N THR A 114 -14.93 -11.62 5.05
CA THR A 114 -13.76 -10.78 5.26
C THR A 114 -12.55 -11.67 5.50
N CYS A 115 -11.47 -11.41 4.76
CA CYS A 115 -10.20 -12.09 4.82
C CYS A 115 -9.17 -11.22 5.56
N TYR A 116 -8.47 -11.83 6.51
CA TYR A 116 -7.54 -11.15 7.39
C TYR A 116 -6.12 -11.65 7.11
N TYR A 117 -5.24 -10.75 6.67
CA TYR A 117 -3.81 -10.96 6.56
C TYR A 117 -3.15 -10.33 7.79
N ALA A 118 -2.77 -11.15 8.77
CA ALA A 118 -2.20 -10.66 10.03
C ALA A 118 -0.87 -9.92 9.83
N ARG A 119 -0.12 -10.29 8.79
CA ARG A 119 1.23 -9.77 8.52
C ARG A 119 1.43 -9.49 7.02
N THR A 120 1.13 -8.26 6.61
CA THR A 120 1.44 -7.74 5.28
C THR A 120 2.68 -6.86 5.38
N THR A 121 3.67 -7.08 4.52
CA THR A 121 4.81 -6.16 4.37
C THR A 121 4.31 -4.89 3.70
N PHE A 122 4.51 -3.75 4.35
CA PHE A 122 4.30 -2.43 3.80
C PHE A 122 5.65 -1.74 3.62
N GLU A 123 5.99 -1.38 2.39
CA GLU A 123 7.23 -0.71 2.02
C GLU A 123 6.90 0.59 1.30
N ALA A 124 7.70 1.63 1.52
CA ALA A 124 7.59 2.85 0.75
C ALA A 124 8.95 3.51 0.52
N THR A 125 9.04 4.23 -0.60
CA THR A 125 10.19 5.05 -0.97
C THR A 125 9.68 6.43 -1.36
N LEU A 126 10.23 7.47 -0.73
CA LEU A 126 9.95 8.87 -1.01
C LEU A 126 11.21 9.51 -1.56
N TYR A 127 11.25 9.78 -2.86
CA TYR A 127 12.37 10.47 -3.46
C TYR A 127 12.42 11.93 -3.01
N THR A 128 13.62 12.50 -2.94
CA THR A 128 13.82 13.90 -2.52
C THR A 128 14.29 14.81 -3.66
N LYS A 129 14.63 14.22 -4.82
CA LYS A 129 15.13 14.96 -6.00
C LYS A 129 14.51 14.53 -7.32
N MET A 130 13.94 13.33 -7.38
CA MET A 130 13.26 12.83 -8.58
C MET A 130 11.86 13.46 -8.67
N PRO A 131 11.54 14.23 -9.72
CA PRO A 131 10.21 14.78 -9.87
C PRO A 131 9.18 13.66 -10.02
N ARG A 132 7.99 13.85 -9.47
CA ARG A 132 6.84 13.01 -9.85
C ARG A 132 6.40 13.35 -11.27
N GLU A 133 5.73 12.40 -11.91
CA GLU A 133 5.21 12.59 -13.28
C GLU A 133 3.69 12.73 -13.29
N TYR A 134 2.99 12.18 -12.28
CA TYR A 134 1.55 12.28 -12.15
C TYR A 134 1.08 12.44 -10.68
N PRO A 135 -0.11 13.01 -10.42
CA PRO A 135 -0.97 13.68 -11.40
C PRO A 135 -0.24 14.89 -12.02
N PRO A 136 -0.53 15.24 -13.29
CA PRO A 136 0.06 16.43 -13.90
C PRO A 136 -0.26 17.67 -13.04
N ALA A 137 0.58 18.70 -13.10
CA ALA A 137 0.42 19.89 -12.24
C ALA A 137 -0.97 20.55 -12.33
N SER A 138 -1.69 20.40 -13.45
CA SER A 138 -3.08 20.85 -13.63
C SER A 138 -4.11 20.11 -12.77
N GLU A 139 -3.77 18.91 -12.28
CA GLU A 139 -4.58 18.04 -11.43
C GLU A 139 -4.00 17.92 -10.01
N SER A 140 -2.89 18.61 -9.76
CA SER A 140 -2.31 18.80 -8.42
C SER A 140 -3.14 19.81 -7.63
N GLY A 141 -3.52 19.47 -6.40
CA GLY A 141 -4.41 20.29 -5.58
C GLY A 141 -5.89 19.97 -5.77
N GLY A 142 -6.24 18.67 -5.77
CA GLY A 142 -7.63 18.25 -5.70
C GLY A 142 -8.35 19.00 -4.56
N ALA A 143 -9.41 19.72 -4.91
CA ALA A 143 -10.22 20.44 -3.93
C ALA A 143 -10.68 19.46 -2.84
N GLY A 144 -10.09 19.56 -1.64
CA GLY A 144 -10.38 18.67 -0.50
C GLY A 144 -9.19 17.93 0.11
N GLU A 145 -7.97 18.08 -0.42
CA GLU A 145 -6.78 17.52 0.25
C GLU A 145 -6.40 18.35 1.50
N ALA A 146 -6.18 17.67 2.63
CA ALA A 146 -5.97 18.31 3.93
C ALA A 146 -4.55 18.90 4.13
N PHE A 147 -3.57 18.44 3.33
CA PHE A 147 -2.15 18.76 3.45
C PHE A 147 -1.53 19.09 2.09
N PRO A 148 -0.44 19.88 2.03
CA PRO A 148 0.28 20.15 0.79
C PRO A 148 0.79 18.85 0.15
N GLU A 149 0.80 18.78 -1.18
CA GLU A 149 1.26 17.60 -1.89
C GLU A 149 2.78 17.41 -1.79
N TRP A 150 3.23 16.16 -1.65
CA TRP A 150 4.64 15.82 -1.77
C TRP A 150 5.10 16.05 -3.22
N PRO A 151 6.18 16.82 -3.46
CA PRO A 151 6.53 17.29 -4.80
C PRO A 151 7.29 16.26 -5.66
N PHE A 152 7.81 15.20 -5.05
CA PHE A 152 8.71 14.25 -5.72
C PHE A 152 8.05 12.88 -5.96
N ALA A 153 8.76 12.03 -6.68
CA ALA A 153 8.37 10.65 -6.91
C ALA A 153 8.23 9.88 -5.60
N VAL A 154 7.27 8.95 -5.56
CA VAL A 154 6.95 8.10 -4.41
C VAL A 154 6.47 6.75 -4.92
N SER A 155 6.90 5.68 -4.27
CA SER A 155 6.36 4.34 -4.45
C SER A 155 5.94 3.73 -3.11
N VAL A 156 4.89 2.92 -3.15
CA VAL A 156 4.36 2.14 -2.03
C VAL A 156 4.10 0.73 -2.51
N ARG A 157 4.48 -0.27 -1.72
CA ARG A 157 4.19 -1.67 -1.99
C ARG A 157 3.61 -2.35 -0.75
N GLN A 158 2.52 -3.10 -0.98
CA GLN A 158 2.00 -4.07 -0.02
C GLN A 158 2.29 -5.46 -0.56
N VAL A 159 2.81 -6.36 0.29
CA VAL A 159 3.04 -7.77 -0.08
C VAL A 159 2.59 -8.68 1.06
N ALA A 160 1.82 -9.70 0.74
CA ALA A 160 1.46 -10.76 1.68
C ALA A 160 1.70 -12.14 1.04
N GLY A 161 2.26 -13.06 1.84
CA GLY A 161 2.44 -14.45 1.41
C GLY A 161 1.19 -15.29 1.64
N GLY A 162 1.05 -16.35 0.85
CA GLY A 162 0.17 -17.47 1.17
C GLY A 162 0.88 -18.48 2.06
N ASP A 163 0.73 -18.40 3.37
CA ASP A 163 1.15 -19.47 4.27
C ASP A 163 -0.05 -20.29 4.75
N GLY A 164 0.20 -21.45 5.35
CA GLY A 164 -0.82 -22.42 5.75
C GLY A 164 -1.67 -21.91 6.92
N GLY A 165 -2.50 -20.92 6.66
CA GLY A 165 -3.27 -20.18 7.65
C GLY A 165 -3.65 -18.76 7.21
N THR A 166 -2.89 -18.14 6.29
CA THR A 166 -3.11 -16.77 5.82
C THR A 166 -3.62 -16.74 4.37
N PRO A 167 -4.67 -15.96 4.07
CA PRO A 167 -5.51 -15.23 5.01
C PRO A 167 -6.44 -16.16 5.79
N GLU A 168 -6.86 -15.71 6.96
CA GLU A 168 -8.02 -16.28 7.61
C GLU A 168 -9.26 -15.57 7.08
N CYS A 169 -10.16 -16.27 6.39
CA CYS A 169 -11.40 -15.70 5.91
C CYS A 169 -12.57 -16.16 6.77
N TYR A 170 -13.46 -15.23 7.10
CA TYR A 170 -14.64 -15.50 7.91
C TYR A 170 -15.89 -14.96 7.22
N ARG A 171 -17.00 -15.70 7.34
CA ARG A 171 -18.32 -15.20 7.00
C ARG A 171 -18.67 -14.01 7.87
N MET A 172 -19.37 -13.03 7.30
CA MET A 172 -19.89 -11.89 8.03
C MET A 172 -21.40 -12.03 8.16
N VAL A 173 -21.89 -12.24 9.39
CA VAL A 173 -23.31 -12.38 9.73
C VAL A 173 -23.72 -11.17 10.55
N ASP A 174 -24.64 -10.36 10.03
CA ASP A 174 -25.08 -9.09 10.65
C ASP A 174 -23.90 -8.17 11.06
N GLY A 175 -22.87 -8.11 10.21
CA GLY A 175 -21.65 -7.32 10.45
C GLY A 175 -20.69 -7.90 11.48
N ARG A 176 -20.91 -9.12 11.97
CA ARG A 176 -20.04 -9.81 12.92
C ARG A 176 -19.33 -11.00 12.26
N ARG A 177 -18.13 -11.30 12.77
CA ARG A 177 -17.38 -12.49 12.39
C ARG A 177 -18.15 -13.74 12.78
N GLY A 178 -18.53 -14.52 11.79
CA GLY A 178 -19.16 -15.84 11.93
C GLY A 178 -18.14 -16.96 11.72
N GLU A 179 -18.58 -18.02 11.07
CA GLU A 179 -17.75 -19.21 10.80
C GLU A 179 -16.62 -18.91 9.80
N ARG A 180 -15.55 -19.69 9.91
CA ARG A 180 -14.43 -19.66 8.98
C ARG A 180 -14.89 -20.14 7.60
N VAL A 181 -14.37 -19.52 6.55
CA VAL A 181 -14.53 -19.99 5.17
C VAL A 181 -13.47 -21.07 4.93
N GLU A 182 -13.92 -22.28 4.67
CA GLU A 182 -13.06 -23.44 4.40
C GLU A 182 -12.67 -23.53 2.92
N GLY A 183 -11.66 -24.34 2.59
CA GLY A 183 -11.24 -24.60 1.21
C GLY A 183 -10.33 -23.55 0.57
N ILE A 184 -9.99 -22.48 1.28
CA ILE A 184 -8.96 -21.51 0.87
C ILE A 184 -7.60 -22.06 1.27
N THR A 185 -6.78 -22.39 0.28
CA THR A 185 -5.42 -22.90 0.48
C THR A 185 -4.39 -21.86 0.05
N ALA A 186 -3.14 -22.04 0.48
CA ALA A 186 -2.04 -21.24 -0.05
C ALA A 186 -1.96 -21.40 -1.57
N GLY A 187 -1.66 -20.29 -2.26
CA GLY A 187 -1.39 -20.30 -3.69
C GLY A 187 0.03 -20.81 -3.92
N GLU A 188 0.21 -21.56 -5.00
CA GLU A 188 1.52 -22.08 -5.42
C GLU A 188 1.72 -21.77 -6.90
N MET A 189 2.90 -21.24 -7.24
CA MET A 189 3.37 -21.09 -8.61
C MET A 189 4.71 -21.80 -8.73
N ASP A 190 4.80 -22.78 -9.64
CA ASP A 190 6.02 -23.56 -9.92
C ASP A 190 6.68 -24.16 -8.66
N GLY A 191 5.87 -24.61 -7.69
CA GLY A 191 6.34 -25.19 -6.44
C GLY A 191 6.85 -24.18 -5.40
N VAL A 192 6.69 -22.88 -5.67
CA VAL A 192 6.97 -21.80 -4.74
C VAL A 192 5.66 -21.21 -4.22
N ARG A 193 5.60 -20.95 -2.91
CA ARG A 193 4.44 -20.26 -2.30
C ARG A 193 4.25 -18.90 -2.96
N GLY A 194 3.04 -18.66 -3.44
CA GLY A 194 2.65 -17.41 -4.08
C GLY A 194 2.58 -16.25 -3.08
N ALA A 195 2.60 -15.03 -3.62
CA ALA A 195 2.56 -13.79 -2.87
C ALA A 195 1.68 -12.77 -3.59
N CYS A 196 0.71 -12.23 -2.90
CA CYS A 196 -0.13 -11.17 -3.42
C CYS A 196 0.46 -9.82 -3.08
N GLY A 197 0.18 -8.83 -3.91
CA GLY A 197 0.70 -7.49 -3.72
C GLY A 197 -0.12 -6.40 -4.36
N CYS A 198 0.10 -5.19 -3.87
CA CYS A 198 -0.40 -3.95 -4.43
C CYS A 198 0.78 -3.00 -4.60
N SER A 199 1.04 -2.57 -5.82
CA SER A 199 2.09 -1.57 -6.13
C SER A 199 1.43 -0.25 -6.47
N TYR A 200 1.87 0.83 -5.83
CA TYR A 200 1.43 2.19 -6.10
C TYR A 200 2.63 3.05 -6.40
N LYS A 201 2.53 3.93 -7.39
CA LYS A 201 3.58 4.90 -7.69
C LYS A 201 2.99 6.15 -8.36
N ASN A 202 3.78 7.21 -8.45
CA ASN A 202 3.41 8.48 -9.08
C ASN A 202 4.39 8.94 -10.19
N TYR A 203 5.15 7.98 -10.73
CA TYR A 203 6.17 8.15 -11.77
C TYR A 203 6.19 6.90 -12.67
N LEU A 204 6.52 7.05 -13.95
CA LEU A 204 6.73 5.90 -14.84
C LEU A 204 8.03 5.17 -14.45
N ALA A 205 8.15 3.89 -14.78
CA ALA A 205 9.36 3.13 -14.43
C ALA A 205 10.61 3.86 -14.93
N VAL A 206 11.61 3.98 -14.06
CA VAL A 206 12.84 4.71 -14.38
C VAL A 206 13.68 3.85 -15.31
N ASP A 207 13.76 4.22 -16.58
CA ASP A 207 14.84 3.74 -17.45
C ASP A 207 16.15 4.36 -16.93
N TRP A 208 17.00 3.54 -16.30
CA TRP A 208 18.36 3.92 -15.90
C TRP A 208 19.36 3.50 -16.96
#